data_AF-A0A7C0WP32-F1
#
_entry.id   AF-A0A7C0WP32-F1
#
_cell.length_a   1.000
_cell.length_b   1.000
_cell.length_c   1.000
_cell.angle_alpha   90.00
_cell.angle_beta   90.00
_cell.angle_gamma   90.00
#
_symmetry.space_group_name_H-M   'P 1'
#
loop_
_entity.id
_entity.type
_entity.pdbx_description
1 polymer ?
#
loop_
_entity_poly.entity_id
_entity_poly.type
_entity_poly.pdbx_seq_one_letter_code
_entity_poly.pdbx_strand_id
1 'polypeptide(L)'
;MIMKVFNKGQVVIPAAIRHALGIDVGDMLDVRFDAGEKAIELRKVEIYEAETLAGSLAKYGRDRAFPSRRTMNEVLRKGMGSET
;
A
#
# COMPACT_ATOMS: atom_id res chain seq x y z
N MET A 1 -27.60 -3.78 10.35
CA MET A 1 -27.45 -2.69 11.35
C MET A 1 -27.60 -1.37 10.62
N ILE A 2 -28.43 -0.44 11.12
CA ILE A 2 -28.67 0.86 10.45
C ILE A 2 -27.93 1.95 11.22
N MET A 3 -27.05 2.68 10.54
CA MET A 3 -26.29 3.79 11.12
C MET A 3 -26.71 5.11 10.48
N LYS A 4 -26.60 6.21 11.24
CA LYS A 4 -26.88 7.55 10.76
C LYS A 4 -25.63 8.17 10.12
N VAL A 5 -25.83 8.87 9.01
CA VAL A 5 -24.81 9.79 8.46
C VAL A 5 -24.81 11.07 9.29
N PHE A 6 -23.68 11.37 9.91
CA PHE A 6 -23.43 12.59 10.66
C PHE A 6 -22.95 13.72 9.74
N ASN A 7 -22.54 14.83 10.33
CA ASN A 7 -22.02 15.98 9.59
C ASN A 7 -20.86 15.57 8.66
N LYS A 8 -20.80 16.22 7.49
CA LYS A 8 -19.77 16.00 6.47
C LYS A 8 -19.68 14.56 5.93
N GLY A 9 -20.76 13.77 6.01
CA GLY A 9 -20.79 12.41 5.46
C GLY A 9 -20.16 11.35 6.37
N GLN A 10 -19.88 11.67 7.63
CA GLN A 10 -19.26 10.73 8.57
C GLN A 10 -20.25 9.63 8.97
N VAL A 11 -19.79 8.38 9.00
CA VAL A 11 -20.55 7.24 9.53
C VAL A 11 -19.75 6.60 10.64
N VAL A 12 -20.39 6.35 11.77
CA VAL A 12 -19.74 5.69 12.91
C VAL A 12 -19.62 4.20 12.61
N ILE A 13 -18.39 3.69 12.61
CA ILE A 13 -18.11 2.24 12.57
C ILE A 13 -18.11 1.73 14.01
N PRO A 14 -19.03 0.85 14.43
CA PRO A 14 -19.09 0.31 15.78
C PRO A 14 -17.79 -0.38 16.21
N ALA A 15 -17.49 -0.36 17.51
CA ALA A 15 -16.27 -0.94 18.08
C ALA A 15 -16.10 -2.42 17.70
N ALA A 16 -17.18 -3.22 17.74
CA ALA A 16 -17.12 -4.63 17.36
C ALA A 16 -16.64 -4.86 15.91
N ILE A 17 -17.09 -4.03 14.97
CA ILE A 17 -16.66 -4.11 13.56
C ILE A 17 -15.20 -3.67 13.43
N ARG A 18 -14.81 -2.58 14.12
CA ARG A 18 -13.42 -2.12 14.14
C ARG A 18 -12.46 -3.19 14.67
N HIS A 19 -12.77 -3.82 15.79
CA HIS A 19 -11.95 -4.89 16.35
C HIS A 19 -11.86 -6.11 15.44
N ALA A 20 -12.98 -6.51 14.82
CA ALA A 20 -12.99 -7.64 13.88
C ALA A 20 -12.14 -7.38 12.62
N LEU A 21 -12.06 -6.12 12.18
CA LEU A 21 -11.26 -5.70 11.03
C LEU A 21 -9.86 -5.19 11.40
N GLY A 22 -9.52 -5.21 12.69
CA GLY A 22 -8.26 -4.66 13.20
C GLY A 22 -8.06 -3.18 12.87
N ILE A 23 -9.12 -2.37 12.86
CA ILE A 23 -9.07 -0.93 12.57
C ILE A 23 -9.00 -0.15 13.89
N ASP A 24 -7.99 0.70 14.01
CA ASP A 24 -7.80 1.56 15.17
C ASP A 24 -8.15 3.03 14.86
N VAL A 25 -8.33 3.84 15.91
CA VAL A 25 -8.58 5.27 15.75
C VAL A 25 -7.32 5.94 15.21
N GLY A 26 -7.44 6.60 14.06
CA GLY A 26 -6.31 7.21 13.36
C GLY A 26 -5.81 6.40 12.17
N ASP A 27 -6.29 5.16 11.99
CA ASP A 27 -5.94 4.35 10.84
C ASP A 27 -6.42 4.99 9.52
N MET A 28 -5.60 4.85 8.49
CA MET A 28 -5.97 5.16 7.12
C MET A 28 -6.75 4.00 6.50
N LEU A 29 -7.85 4.34 5.83
CA LEU A 29 -8.69 3.39 5.10
C LEU A 29 -8.77 3.80 3.63
N ASP A 30 -8.65 2.82 2.73
CA ASP A 30 -9.01 2.96 1.33
C ASP A 30 -10.53 2.86 1.21
N VAL A 31 -11.15 3.80 0.48
CA VAL A 31 -12.60 3.92 0.34
C VAL A 31 -12.96 3.79 -1.13
N ARG A 32 -13.72 2.74 -1.47
CA ARG A 32 -14.16 2.49 -2.84
C ARG A 32 -15.67 2.50 -2.93
N PHE A 33 -16.19 3.04 -4.02
CA PHE A 33 -17.62 2.98 -4.32
C PHE A 33 -17.86 1.85 -5.32
N ASP A 34 -18.65 0.86 -4.92
CA ASP A 34 -19.16 -0.18 -5.80
C ASP A 34 -20.53 0.26 -6.32
N ALA A 35 -20.58 0.62 -7.61
CA ALA A 35 -21.81 1.05 -8.26
C ALA A 35 -22.83 -0.08 -8.50
N GLY A 36 -22.36 -1.33 -8.61
CA GLY A 36 -23.21 -2.49 -8.82
C GLY A 36 -24.01 -2.82 -7.58
N GLU A 37 -23.32 -2.92 -6.44
CA GLU A 37 -23.92 -3.21 -5.14
C GLU A 37 -24.45 -1.95 -4.43
N LYS A 38 -24.20 -0.76 -5.00
CA LYS A 38 -24.47 0.55 -4.40
C LYS A 38 -23.90 0.64 -2.98
N ALA A 39 -22.69 0.14 -2.81
CA ALA A 39 -22.03 -0.02 -1.52
C ALA A 39 -20.74 0.79 -1.45
N ILE A 40 -20.33 1.13 -0.23
CA ILE A 40 -19.00 1.67 0.06
C ILE A 40 -18.19 0.54 0.69
N GLU A 41 -17.07 0.21 0.06
CA GLU A 41 -16.11 -0.74 0.59
C GLU A 41 -14.99 0.01 1.32
N LEU A 42 -14.68 -0.44 2.53
CA LEU A 42 -13.59 0.09 3.35
C LEU A 42 -12.52 -0.98 3.50
N ARG A 43 -11.28 -0.65 3.15
CA ARG A 43 -10.13 -1.56 3.30
C ARG A 43 -9.07 -0.92 4.17
N LYS A 44 -8.49 -1.70 5.09
CA LYS A 44 -7.32 -1.25 5.85
C LYS A 44 -6.14 -1.14 4.89
N VAL A 45 -5.47 0.01 4.90
CA VAL A 45 -4.25 0.20 4.11
C VAL A 45 -3.10 -0.47 4.86
N GLU A 46 -2.52 -1.51 4.26
CA GLU A 46 -1.26 -2.06 4.74
C GLU A 46 -0.15 -1.11 4.31
N ILE A 47 0.28 -0.27 5.25
CA ILE A 47 1.50 0.54 5.06
C ILE A 47 2.67 -0.39 5.31
N TYR A 48 3.22 -0.94 4.23
CA TYR A 48 4.50 -1.63 4.29
C TYR A 48 5.58 -0.57 4.52
N GLU A 49 6.16 -0.55 5.71
CA GLU A 49 7.31 0.31 6.00
C GLU A 49 8.44 -0.03 5.02
N ALA A 50 8.94 0.98 4.30
CA ALA A 50 10.04 0.81 3.34
C ALA A 50 11.34 0.29 4.00
N GLU A 51 11.45 0.39 5.33
CA GLU A 51 12.56 -0.17 6.10
C GLU A 51 12.72 -1.68 5.89
N THR A 52 11.63 -2.43 5.74
CA THR A 52 11.67 -3.88 5.49
C THR A 52 12.21 -4.22 4.08
N LEU A 53 12.00 -3.33 3.11
CA LEU A 53 12.55 -3.45 1.75
C LEU A 53 14.05 -3.11 1.71
N ALA A 54 14.46 -2.06 2.43
CA ALA A 54 15.87 -1.70 2.54
C ALA A 54 16.69 -2.83 3.18
N GLY A 55 16.17 -3.49 4.22
CA GLY A 55 16.84 -4.64 4.86
C GLY A 55 16.90 -5.90 4.00
N SER A 56 15.84 -6.21 3.25
CA SER A 56 15.78 -7.43 2.42
C SER A 56 16.68 -7.38 1.19
N LEU A 57 16.94 -6.18 0.67
CA LEU A 57 17.87 -5.96 -0.44
C LEU A 57 19.31 -5.66 0.00
N ALA A 58 19.53 -5.30 1.27
CA ALA A 58 20.87 -5.01 1.81
C ALA A 58 21.87 -6.17 1.65
N LYS A 59 21.40 -7.43 1.64
CA LYS A 59 22.25 -8.60 1.41
C LYS A 59 22.86 -8.65 0.00
N TYR A 60 22.21 -8.05 -1.00
CA TYR A 60 22.73 -8.06 -2.38
C TYR A 60 23.79 -6.99 -2.63
N GLY A 61 23.88 -5.97 -1.76
CA GLY A 61 24.87 -4.90 -1.82
C GLY A 61 26.12 -5.15 -0.98
N ARG A 62 26.15 -6.20 -0.14
CA ARG A 62 27.20 -6.39 0.87
C ARG A 62 28.61 -6.62 0.28
N ASP A 63 28.70 -7.29 -0.86
CA ASP A 63 29.98 -7.63 -1.52
C ASP A 63 30.12 -7.05 -2.93
N ARG A 64 29.31 -6.04 -3.28
CA ARG A 64 29.32 -5.44 -4.62
C ARG A 64 29.63 -3.96 -4.54
N ALA A 65 30.72 -3.55 -5.19
CA ALA A 65 30.99 -2.14 -5.43
C ALA A 65 29.85 -1.54 -6.26
N PHE A 66 29.51 -0.28 -5.96
CA PHE A 66 28.48 0.43 -6.72
C PHE A 66 28.87 0.46 -8.22
N PRO A 67 27.96 0.10 -9.15
CA PRO A 67 28.32 -0.04 -10.55
C PRO A 67 28.83 1.27 -11.16
N SER A 68 29.71 1.16 -12.15
CA SER A 68 30.16 2.34 -12.90
C SER A 68 29.04 2.91 -13.76
N ARG A 69 29.12 4.20 -14.11
CA ARG A 69 28.15 4.88 -14.99
C ARG A 69 27.98 4.18 -16.35
N ARG A 70 29.05 3.59 -16.89
CA ARG A 70 29.00 2.80 -18.14
C ARG A 70 28.20 1.51 -17.95
N THR A 71 28.47 0.80 -16.85
CA THR A 71 27.78 -0.44 -16.48
C THR A 71 26.29 -0.20 -16.24
N MET A 72 25.92 0.88 -15.56
CA MET A 72 24.51 1.25 -15.34
C MET A 72 23.78 1.50 -16.67
N ASN A 73 24.36 2.30 -17.56
CA ASN A 73 23.75 2.58 -18.86
C ASN A 73 23.58 1.31 -19.72
N GLU A 74 24.52 0.37 -19.66
CA GLU A 74 24.42 -0.89 -20.39
C GLU A 74 23.30 -1.79 -19.86
N VAL A 75 23.19 -1.91 -18.53
CA VAL A 75 22.13 -2.70 -17.88
C VAL A 75 20.75 -2.08 -18.12
N LEU A 76 20.63 -0.74 -18.03
CA LEU A 76 19.38 -0.04 -18.33
C LEU A 76 18.96 -0.27 -19.78
N ARG A 77 19.89 -0.16 -20.74
CA ARG A 77 19.60 -0.41 -22.15
C ARG A 77 19.17 -1.87 -22.41
N LYS A 78 19.78 -2.84 -21.72
CA LYS A 78 19.42 -4.26 -21.82
C LYS A 78 18.07 -4.57 -21.19
N GLY A 79 17.74 -3.96 -20.04
CA GLY A 79 16.48 -4.18 -19.33
C GLY A 79 15.27 -3.52 -20.00
N MET A 80 15.45 -2.36 -20.64
CA MET A 80 14.40 -1.68 -21.41
C MET A 80 14.17 -2.30 -22.80
N GLY A 81 15.08 -3.16 -23.28
CA GLY A 81 14.97 -3.83 -24.57
C GLY A 81 14.26 -5.19 -24.55
N SER A 82 13.78 -5.63 -23.38
CA SER A 82 13.09 -6.91 -23.17
C SER A 82 11.57 -6.77 -22.97
N GLU A 83 10.99 -5.61 -23.30
CA GLU A 83 9.54 -5.41 -23.43
C GLU A 83 9.17 -5.12 -24.91
N THR A 84 9.27 -6.16 -25.74
CA THR A 84 8.57 -6.33 -27.03
C THR A 84 8.49 -7.81 -27.33
#